data_AF-A0A9X1TZV6-F1
#
_entry.id   AF-A0A9X1TZV6-F1
#
_cell.length_a   1.000
_cell.length_b   1.000
_cell.length_c   1.000
_cell.angle_alpha   90.00
_cell.angle_beta   90.00
_cell.angle_gamma   90.00
#
_symmetry.space_group_name_H-M   'P 1'
#
loop_
_entity.id
_entity.type
_entity.pdbx_description
1 polymer ?
#
loop_
_entity_poly.entity_id
_entity_poly.type
_entity_poly.pdbx_seq_one_letter_code
_entity_poly.pdbx_strand_id
1 'polypeptide(L)'
;MSNRASFITDLVMIFVFALLARIAHNSQDLPLSFLGVLNTAWPFWLGMLLAWAYIAYRRLTGAAVSPAGLIAWIASVIVGLAIWGIKHQAVPHWSFIIVASVTSAILFLGWRGIARLRARKAAA
;
A
#
# COMPACT_ATOMS: atom_id res chain seq x y z
N MET A 1 -7.05 -7.85 -16.10
CA MET A 1 -6.30 -6.59 -15.88
C MET A 1 -4.81 -6.89 -16.00
N SER A 2 -4.04 -6.03 -16.68
CA SER A 2 -2.60 -6.26 -16.89
C SER A 2 -1.78 -6.03 -15.61
N ASN A 3 -0.57 -6.58 -15.55
CA ASN A 3 0.38 -6.33 -14.46
C ASN A 3 0.75 -4.85 -14.36
N ARG A 4 0.92 -4.15 -15.50
CA ARG A 4 1.16 -2.70 -15.52
C ARG A 4 0.01 -1.92 -14.87
N ALA A 5 -1.23 -2.21 -15.22
CA ALA A 5 -2.39 -1.56 -14.61
C ALA A 5 -2.48 -1.86 -13.11
N SER A 6 -2.15 -3.08 -12.70
CA SER A 6 -2.16 -3.51 -11.29
C SER A 6 -1.09 -2.78 -10.48
N PHE A 7 0.11 -2.60 -11.04
CA PHE A 7 1.19 -1.81 -10.44
C PHE A 7 0.79 -0.34 -10.24
N ILE A 8 0.23 0.29 -11.28
CA ILE A 8 -0.26 1.67 -11.20
C ILE A 8 -1.37 1.80 -10.15
N THR A 9 -2.26 0.81 -10.07
CA THR A 9 -3.32 0.80 -9.05
C THR A 9 -2.73 0.77 -7.64
N ASP A 10 -1.73 -0.07 -7.38
CA ASP A 10 -1.05 -0.14 -6.08
C ASP A 10 -0.32 1.18 -5.74
N LEU A 11 0.33 1.82 -6.72
CA LEU A 11 0.93 3.15 -6.53
C LEU A 11 -0.11 4.17 -6.04
N VAL A 12 -1.26 4.22 -6.73
CA VAL A 12 -2.38 5.11 -6.37
C VAL A 12 -2.95 4.74 -5.00
N MET A 13 -3.09 3.45 -4.67
CA MET A 13 -3.61 3.01 -3.37
C MET A 13 -2.71 3.45 -2.22
N ILE A 14 -1.37 3.36 -2.35
CA ILE A 14 -0.47 3.91 -1.32
C ILE A 14 -0.57 5.44 -1.24
N PHE A 15 -0.73 6.14 -2.37
CA PHE A 15 -0.94 7.58 -2.34
C PHE A 15 -2.21 7.95 -1.57
N VAL A 16 -3.32 7.25 -1.85
CA VAL A 16 -4.60 7.42 -1.15
C VAL A 16 -4.44 7.10 0.34
N PHE A 17 -3.76 6.01 0.69
CA PHE A 17 -3.42 5.68 2.08
C PHE A 17 -2.71 6.84 2.78
N ALA A 18 -1.64 7.37 2.17
CA ALA A 18 -0.86 8.47 2.72
C ALA A 18 -1.66 9.77 2.84
N LEU A 19 -2.50 10.06 1.85
CA LEU A 19 -3.40 11.21 1.86
C LEU A 19 -4.42 11.11 3.01
N LEU A 20 -5.08 9.96 3.15
CA LEU A 20 -6.04 9.73 4.24
C LEU A 20 -5.38 9.81 5.61
N ALA A 21 -4.16 9.26 5.76
CA ALA A 21 -3.39 9.39 6.99
C ALA A 21 -3.08 10.87 7.31
N ARG A 22 -2.68 11.66 6.31
CA ARG A 22 -2.39 13.10 6.50
C ARG A 22 -3.65 13.92 6.81
N ILE A 23 -4.79 13.57 6.22
CA ILE A 23 -6.08 14.19 6.55
C ILE A 23 -6.45 13.87 8.00
N ALA A 24 -6.36 12.61 8.41
CA ALA A 24 -6.74 12.16 9.74
C ALA A 24 -5.85 12.72 10.87
N HIS A 25 -4.59 13.02 10.55
CA HIS A 25 -3.60 13.54 11.50
C HIS A 25 -3.21 15.00 11.25
N ASN A 26 -4.05 15.76 10.54
CA ASN A 26 -3.75 17.15 10.22
C ASN A 26 -3.67 18.00 11.49
N SER A 27 -2.47 18.49 11.80
CA SER A 27 -2.18 19.34 12.96
C SER A 27 -1.16 20.42 12.60
N GLN A 28 -0.88 21.34 13.52
CA GLN A 28 0.15 22.37 13.30
C GLN A 28 1.54 21.75 13.07
N ASP A 29 1.87 20.68 13.80
CA ASP A 29 3.15 19.96 13.67
C ASP A 29 3.20 19.04 12.44
N LEU A 30 2.03 18.64 11.94
CA LEU A 30 1.89 17.72 10.81
C LEU A 30 0.87 18.22 9.78
N PRO A 31 1.14 19.36 9.13
CA PRO A 31 0.17 19.97 8.24
C PRO A 31 -0.08 19.13 7.00
N LEU A 32 -1.34 19.10 6.55
CA LEU A 32 -1.72 18.54 5.27
C LEU A 32 -1.07 19.33 4.13
N SER A 33 -0.15 18.69 3.42
CA SER A 33 0.54 19.26 2.26
C SER A 33 0.91 18.15 1.28
N PHE A 34 1.08 18.52 0.01
CA PHE A 34 1.48 17.57 -1.04
C PHE A 34 2.80 16.87 -0.70
N LEU A 35 3.82 17.64 -0.27
CA LEU A 35 5.10 17.09 0.17
C LEU A 35 4.95 16.21 1.42
N GLY A 36 4.05 16.56 2.35
CA GLY A 36 3.72 15.72 3.50
C GLY A 36 3.16 14.36 3.08
N VAL A 37 2.23 14.32 2.13
CA VAL A 37 1.68 13.08 1.58
C VAL A 37 2.78 12.24 0.94
N LEU A 38 3.65 12.85 0.11
CA LEU A 38 4.78 12.14 -0.49
C LEU A 38 5.76 11.61 0.56
N ASN A 39 6.06 12.39 1.61
CA ASN A 39 6.93 11.98 2.71
C ASN A 39 6.36 10.79 3.51
N THR A 40 5.04 10.62 3.51
CA THR A 40 4.36 9.45 4.10
C THR A 40 4.29 8.27 3.13
N ALA A 41 4.10 8.51 1.82
CA ALA A 41 3.93 7.46 0.83
C ALA A 41 5.23 6.73 0.46
N TRP A 42 6.35 7.46 0.28
CA TRP A 42 7.57 6.88 -0.29
C TRP A 42 8.13 5.65 0.45
N PRO A 43 8.09 5.56 1.80
CA PRO A 43 8.57 4.36 2.49
C PRO A 43 7.76 3.11 2.13
N PHE A 44 6.44 3.26 2.01
CA PHE A 44 5.55 2.17 1.62
C PHE A 44 5.69 1.83 0.14
N TRP A 45 5.86 2.84 -0.72
CA TRP A 45 6.17 2.59 -2.13
C TRP A 45 7.49 1.83 -2.32
N LEU A 46 8.50 2.05 -1.48
CA LEU A 46 9.73 1.27 -1.57
C LEU A 46 9.47 -0.22 -1.32
N GLY A 47 8.70 -0.56 -0.29
CA GLY A 47 8.27 -1.95 -0.05
C GLY A 47 7.42 -2.52 -1.20
N MET A 48 6.52 -1.70 -1.74
CA MET A 48 5.71 -2.06 -2.91
C MET A 48 6.59 -2.34 -4.14
N LEU A 49 7.62 -1.52 -4.40
CA LEU A 49 8.55 -1.71 -5.52
C LEU A 49 9.33 -3.02 -5.39
N LEU A 50 9.79 -3.34 -4.18
CA LEU A 50 10.46 -4.63 -3.88
C LEU A 50 9.53 -5.81 -4.13
N ALA A 51 8.27 -5.72 -3.69
CA ALA A 51 7.26 -6.73 -4.00
C ALA A 51 7.00 -6.88 -5.50
N TRP A 52 6.94 -5.78 -6.24
CA TRP A 52 6.70 -5.80 -7.69
C TRP A 52 7.88 -6.36 -8.48
N ALA A 53 9.11 -6.11 -8.04
CA ALA A 53 10.28 -6.79 -8.57
C ALA A 53 10.17 -8.32 -8.39
N TYR A 54 9.74 -8.77 -7.21
CA TYR A 54 9.51 -10.19 -6.94
C TYR A 54 8.34 -10.78 -7.77
N ILE A 55 7.22 -10.06 -7.87
CA ILE A 55 6.05 -10.45 -8.67
C ILE A 55 6.44 -10.62 -10.14
N ALA A 56 7.23 -9.68 -10.68
CA ALA A 56 7.74 -9.74 -12.04
C ALA A 56 8.69 -10.92 -12.24
N TYR A 57 9.66 -11.10 -11.33
CA TYR A 57 10.61 -12.22 -11.35
C TYR A 57 9.90 -13.58 -11.35
N ARG A 58 8.89 -13.74 -10.50
CA ARG A 58 8.09 -14.96 -10.37
C ARG A 58 6.96 -15.07 -11.40
N ARG A 59 6.82 -14.09 -12.29
CA ARG A 59 5.76 -14.00 -13.33
C ARG A 59 4.35 -14.19 -12.76
N LEU A 60 4.09 -13.64 -11.57
CA LEU A 60 2.81 -13.77 -10.90
C LEU A 60 1.75 -12.85 -11.55
N THR A 61 0.49 -13.28 -11.50
CA THR A 61 -0.66 -12.47 -11.90
C THR A 61 -0.90 -11.38 -10.85
N GLY A 62 -0.56 -10.13 -11.17
CA GLY A 62 -0.61 -9.00 -10.23
C GLY A 62 -2.01 -8.66 -9.71
N ALA A 63 -3.05 -8.95 -10.50
CA ALA A 63 -4.44 -8.77 -10.13
C ALA A 63 -4.98 -9.82 -9.16
N ALA A 64 -4.21 -10.89 -8.86
CA ALA A 64 -4.62 -11.91 -7.91
C ALA A 64 -4.49 -11.40 -6.47
N VAL A 65 -5.52 -11.64 -5.64
CA VAL A 65 -5.48 -11.35 -4.20
C VAL A 65 -4.31 -12.10 -3.53
N SER A 66 -4.13 -13.38 -3.89
CA SER A 66 -3.01 -14.21 -3.45
C SER A 66 -2.37 -14.91 -4.66
N PRO A 67 -1.03 -15.00 -4.73
CA PRO A 67 -0.07 -14.48 -3.75
C PRO A 67 0.29 -12.99 -3.96
N ALA A 68 0.04 -12.41 -5.14
CA ALA A 68 0.56 -11.09 -5.51
C ALA A 68 0.11 -9.95 -4.58
N GLY A 69 -1.20 -9.86 -4.30
CA GLY A 69 -1.73 -8.83 -3.39
C GLY A 69 -1.17 -8.92 -1.97
N LEU A 70 -1.06 -10.14 -1.43
CA LEU A 70 -0.47 -10.37 -0.10
C LEU A 70 1.00 -9.96 -0.05
N ILE A 71 1.80 -10.33 -1.06
CA ILE A 71 3.21 -9.96 -1.13
C ILE A 71 3.37 -8.43 -1.18
N ALA A 72 2.60 -7.76 -2.04
CA ALA A 72 2.65 -6.30 -2.18
C ALA A 72 2.28 -5.59 -0.88
N TRP A 73 1.21 -6.04 -0.21
CA TRP A 73 0.78 -5.48 1.06
C TRP A 73 1.81 -5.68 2.18
N ILE A 74 2.24 -6.93 2.40
CA ILE A 74 3.16 -7.27 3.49
C ILE A 74 4.49 -6.53 3.33
N ALA A 75 5.07 -6.54 2.12
CA ALA A 75 6.33 -5.84 1.86
C ALA A 75 6.18 -4.33 2.08
N SER A 76 5.08 -3.72 1.63
CA SER A 76 4.82 -2.28 1.81
C SER A 76 4.72 -1.90 3.28
N VAL A 77 4.00 -2.67 4.08
CA VAL A 77 3.83 -2.42 5.52
C VAL A 77 5.14 -2.59 6.26
N ILE A 78 5.84 -3.70 6.06
CA ILE A 78 7.10 -3.98 6.75
C ILE A 78 8.13 -2.90 6.45
N VAL A 79 8.36 -2.61 5.17
CA VAL A 79 9.37 -1.61 4.76
C VAL A 79 8.94 -0.21 5.18
N GLY A 80 7.66 0.15 5.02
CA GLY A 80 7.14 1.46 5.39
C GLY A 80 7.29 1.75 6.88
N LEU A 81 6.90 0.80 7.74
CA LEU A 81 7.02 0.92 9.20
C LEU A 81 8.47 0.84 9.68
N ALA A 82 9.31 0.03 9.05
CA ALA A 82 10.73 -0.04 9.39
C ALA A 82 11.43 1.29 9.11
N ILE A 83 11.23 1.88 7.93
CA ILE A 83 11.78 3.20 7.58
C ILE A 83 11.21 4.29 8.48
N TRP A 84 9.92 4.22 8.83
CA TRP A 84 9.35 5.13 9.82
C TRP A 84 10.14 5.03 11.14
N GLY A 85 10.41 3.82 11.63
CA GLY A 85 11.14 3.63 12.89
C GLY A 85 12.56 4.18 12.84
N ILE A 86 13.26 3.99 11.72
CA ILE A 86 14.58 4.57 11.49
C ILE A 86 14.53 6.10 11.50
N LYS A 87 13.55 6.71 10.82
CA LYS A 87 13.44 8.18 10.74
C LYS A 87 13.12 8.84 12.09
N HIS A 88 12.40 8.14 12.96
CA HIS A 88 11.96 8.69 14.25
C HIS A 88 12.76 8.15 15.44
N GLN A 89 13.74 7.25 15.20
CA GLN A 89 14.53 6.59 16.24
C GLN A 89 13.65 5.97 17.34
N ALA A 90 12.53 5.37 16.92
CA ALA A 90 11.50 4.86 17.82
C ALA A 90 10.75 3.68 17.19
N VAL A 91 10.15 2.83 18.02
CA VAL A 91 9.16 1.85 17.55
C VAL A 91 7.82 2.58 17.39
N PRO A 92 7.13 2.44 16.24
CA PRO A 92 5.83 3.08 16.07
C PRO A 92 4.84 2.59 17.11
N HIS A 93 4.01 3.51 17.62
CA HIS A 93 2.96 3.14 18.56
C HIS A 93 2.07 2.05 17.95
N TRP A 94 1.70 1.04 18.76
CA TRP A 94 1.01 -0.16 18.28
C TRP A 94 -0.30 0.16 17.52
N SER A 95 -1.03 1.20 17.94
CA SER A 95 -2.25 1.62 17.25
C SER A 95 -1.96 2.13 15.83
N PHE A 96 -0.86 2.85 15.62
CA PHE A 96 -0.42 3.28 14.29
C PHE A 96 -0.05 2.07 13.43
N ILE A 97 0.66 1.09 13.99
CA ILE A 97 1.00 -0.16 13.28
C ILE A 97 -0.27 -0.86 12.80
N ILE A 98 -1.27 -1.04 13.68
CA ILE A 98 -2.53 -1.71 13.34
C ILE A 98 -3.29 -0.93 12.28
N VAL A 99 -3.54 0.36 12.48
CA VAL A 99 -4.31 1.19 11.54
C VAL A 99 -3.62 1.26 10.18
N ALA A 100 -2.30 1.50 10.16
CA ALA A 100 -1.53 1.53 8.92
C ALA A 100 -1.62 0.19 8.15
N SER A 101 -1.48 -0.93 8.87
CA SER A 101 -1.52 -2.27 8.29
C SER A 101 -2.92 -2.60 7.74
N VAL A 102 -3.97 -2.34 8.51
CA VAL A 102 -5.36 -2.67 8.13
C VAL A 102 -5.87 -1.77 7.00
N THR A 103 -5.66 -0.45 7.09
CA THR A 103 -6.09 0.47 6.03
C THR A 103 -5.38 0.16 4.72
N SER A 104 -4.06 -0.09 4.76
CA SER A 104 -3.32 -0.50 3.55
C SER A 104 -3.75 -1.88 3.05
N ALA A 105 -4.07 -2.84 3.92
CA ALA A 105 -4.62 -4.15 3.53
C ALA A 105 -5.93 -4.00 2.75
N ILE A 106 -6.85 -3.19 3.27
CA ILE A 106 -8.14 -2.90 2.63
C ILE A 106 -7.90 -2.31 1.24
N LEU A 107 -6.97 -1.37 1.10
CA LEU A 107 -6.69 -0.74 -0.19
C LEU A 107 -6.04 -1.70 -1.18
N PHE A 108 -4.96 -2.40 -0.80
CA PHE A 108 -4.26 -3.37 -1.66
C PHE A 108 -5.13 -4.56 -2.06
N LEU A 109 -5.83 -5.16 -1.10
CA LEU A 109 -6.59 -6.39 -1.32
C LEU A 109 -8.02 -6.10 -1.80
N GLY A 110 -8.59 -4.97 -1.41
CA GLY A 110 -9.96 -4.58 -1.74
C GLY A 110 -10.17 -4.37 -3.24
N TRP A 111 -9.29 -3.61 -3.92
CA TRP A 111 -9.44 -3.42 -5.37
C TRP A 111 -9.30 -4.75 -6.13
N ARG A 112 -8.40 -5.65 -5.68
CA ARG A 112 -8.23 -6.99 -6.25
C ARG A 112 -9.47 -7.85 -6.04
N GLY A 113 -10.05 -7.80 -4.85
CA GLY A 113 -11.32 -8.45 -4.52
C GLY A 113 -12.45 -7.98 -5.44
N ILE A 114 -12.60 -6.66 -5.62
CA ILE A 114 -13.59 -6.06 -6.53
C ILE A 114 -13.34 -6.49 -7.98
N ALA A 115 -12.09 -6.46 -8.46
CA ALA A 115 -11.74 -6.88 -9.80
C ALA A 115 -12.09 -8.36 -10.05
N ARG A 116 -11.83 -9.24 -9.07
CA ARG A 116 -12.20 -10.66 -9.12
C ARG A 116 -13.71 -10.84 -9.18
N LEU A 117 -14.48 -10.10 -8.37
CA LEU A 117 -15.95 -10.18 -8.38
C LEU A 117 -16.54 -9.71 -9.72
N ARG A 118 -16.00 -8.62 -10.29
CA ARG A 118 -16.42 -8.13 -11.62
C ARG A 118 -16.13 -9.14 -12.72
N ALA A 119 -14.94 -9.76 -12.71
CA ALA A 119 -14.58 -10.78 -13.69
C ALA A 119 -15.50 -12.02 -13.62
N ARG A 120 -15.90 -12.44 -12.41
CA ARG A 120 -16.86 -13.54 -12.21
C ARG A 120 -18.24 -13.21 -12.77
N LYS A 121 -18.74 -12.00 -12.53
CA LYS A 121 -20.05 -11.56 -13.05
C LYS A 121 -20.08 -11.49 -14.58
N ALA A 122 -18.98 -11.14 -15.22
CA ALA A 122 -18.90 -11.06 -16.68
C ALA A 122 -18.80 -12.45 -17.36
N ALA A 123 -18.51 -13.50 -16.60
CA ALA A 123 -18.38 -14.88 -17.10
C ALA A 123 -19.61 -15.75 -16.81
N ALA A 124 -20.62 -15.18 -16.13
CA ALA A 124 -21.91 -15.80 -15.84
C ALA A 124 -22.96 -15.23 -16.80
#